data_AF-A0A2E5CTJ9-F1
#
_entry.id   AF-A0A2E5CTJ9-F1
#
_cell.length_a   1.000
_cell.length_b   1.000
_cell.length_c   1.000
_cell.angle_alpha   90.00
_cell.angle_beta   90.00
_cell.angle_gamma   90.00
#
_symmetry.space_group_name_H-M   'P 1'
#
loop_
_entity.id
_entity.type
_entity.pdbx_description
1 polymer ?
#
loop_
_entity_poly.entity_id
_entity_poly.type
_entity_poly.pdbx_seq_one_letter_code
_entity_poly.pdbx_strand_id
1 'polypeptide(L)'
;MREFLWSEDMADACVFILEKVSFKDTYDLNSNITQNTHINIGTGKDISIKDLAYLIKSIIGYEGSFFFDNTKPDGTMKKLTDVSKLHSMGWKHSVNLEEGINKLYNWYLKK
;
A
#
# COMPACT_ATOMS: atom_id res chain seq x y z
N MET A 1 4.65 -11.92 -2.47
CA MET A 1 3.68 -11.01 -1.81
C MET A 1 4.02 -9.56 -2.11
N ARG A 2 3.00 -8.73 -2.32
CA ARG A 2 3.11 -7.31 -2.63
C ARG A 2 2.09 -6.52 -1.82
N GLU A 3 2.42 -5.27 -1.55
CA GLU A 3 1.56 -4.27 -0.94
C GLU A 3 1.08 -3.27 -1.99
N PHE A 4 -0.15 -2.76 -1.81
CA PHE A 4 -0.76 -1.73 -2.65
C PHE A 4 -1.37 -0.65 -1.76
N LEU A 5 -1.34 0.60 -2.22
CA LEU A 5 -1.90 1.76 -1.55
C LEU A 5 -2.69 2.61 -2.55
N TRP A 6 -3.87 3.07 -2.18
CA TRP A 6 -4.68 3.98 -3.00
C TRP A 6 -4.00 5.35 -3.10
N SER A 7 -4.00 5.96 -4.29
CA SER A 7 -3.26 7.21 -4.52
C SER A 7 -3.77 8.38 -3.69
N GLU A 8 -5.08 8.45 -3.41
CA GLU A 8 -5.63 9.51 -2.57
C GLU A 8 -5.28 9.31 -1.09
N ASP A 9 -5.18 8.06 -0.62
CA ASP A 9 -4.64 7.78 0.72
C ASP A 9 -3.15 8.19 0.81
N MET A 10 -2.37 7.96 -0.25
CA MET A 10 -0.98 8.44 -0.30
C MET A 10 -0.90 9.96 -0.21
N ALA A 11 -1.75 10.68 -0.94
CA ALA A 11 -1.83 12.14 -0.88
C ALA A 11 -2.26 12.63 0.51
N ASP A 12 -3.30 12.03 1.09
CA ASP A 12 -3.80 12.34 2.43
C ASP A 12 -2.71 12.13 3.50
N ALA A 13 -1.97 11.01 3.43
CA ALA A 13 -0.83 10.76 4.31
C ALA A 13 0.25 11.85 4.20
N CYS A 14 0.55 12.31 2.99
CA CYS A 14 1.54 13.36 2.78
C CYS A 14 1.09 14.69 3.41
N VAL A 15 -0.18 15.07 3.22
CA VAL A 15 -0.75 16.27 3.85
C VAL A 15 -0.74 16.13 5.37
N PHE A 16 -1.18 14.99 5.90
CA PHE A 16 -1.14 14.70 7.33
C PHE A 16 0.26 14.86 7.92
N ILE A 17 1.29 14.28 7.28
CA ILE A 17 2.67 14.37 7.75
C ILE A 17 3.15 15.82 7.72
N LEU A 18 2.88 16.56 6.64
CA LEU A 18 3.27 17.97 6.51
C LEU A 18 2.63 18.87 7.57
N GLU A 19 1.36 18.61 7.92
CA GLU A 19 0.61 19.46 8.86
C GLU A 19 0.81 19.09 10.33
N LYS A 20 1.03 17.81 10.63
CA LYS A 20 0.94 17.27 12.00
C LYS A 20 2.24 16.74 12.55
N VAL A 21 3.26 16.51 11.71
CA VAL A 21 4.50 15.85 12.13
C VAL A 21 5.67 16.82 12.01
N SER A 22 6.37 17.04 13.13
CA SER A 22 7.63 17.78 13.17
C SER A 22 8.82 16.82 13.10
N PHE A 23 10.01 17.32 12.73
CA PHE A 23 11.22 16.50 12.64
C PHE A 23 11.55 15.76 13.95
N LYS A 24 11.32 16.42 15.10
CA LYS A 24 11.51 15.84 16.44
C LYS A 24 10.65 14.60 16.73
N ASP A 25 9.56 14.41 16.00
CA ASP A 25 8.64 13.28 16.16
C ASP A 25 9.12 12.04 15.36
N THR A 26 10.21 12.18 14.59
CA THR A 26 10.69 11.14 13.66
C THR A 26 11.80 10.26 14.21
N TYR A 27 12.32 10.55 15.41
CA TYR A 27 13.37 9.79 16.09
C TYR A 27 13.17 9.84 17.62
N ASP A 28 13.86 8.98 18.35
CA ASP A 28 13.79 8.95 19.81
C ASP A 28 14.57 10.13 20.42
N LEU A 29 13.88 11.00 21.15
CA LEU A 29 14.48 12.16 21.82
C LEU A 29 15.46 11.78 22.95
N ASN A 30 15.38 10.55 23.48
CA ASN A 30 16.29 10.05 24.49
C ASN A 30 17.54 9.38 23.90
N SER A 31 17.57 9.22 22.57
CA SER A 31 18.72 8.67 21.84
C SER A 31 19.68 9.79 21.44
N ASN A 32 20.98 9.55 21.63
CA ASN A 32 22.03 10.46 21.14
C ASN A 32 22.27 10.34 19.61
N ILE A 33 21.44 9.57 18.91
CA ILE A 33 21.59 9.27 17.48
C ILE A 33 20.32 9.65 16.72
N THR A 34 20.43 10.61 15.81
CA THR A 34 19.37 10.98 14.85
C THR A 34 19.57 10.25 13.53
N GLN A 35 18.85 9.16 13.32
CA GLN A 35 18.90 8.34 12.10
C GLN A 35 17.52 7.73 11.80
N ASN A 36 17.34 7.16 10.60
CA ASN A 36 16.11 6.47 10.18
C ASN A 36 14.83 7.33 10.38
N THR A 37 14.94 8.62 10.08
CA THR A 37 13.86 9.61 10.25
C THR A 37 12.79 9.53 9.18
N HIS A 38 13.00 8.75 8.11
CA HIS A 38 11.98 8.48 7.09
C HIS A 38 10.71 7.87 7.70
N ILE A 39 9.59 8.06 7.01
CA ILE A 39 8.28 7.53 7.39
C ILE A 39 7.77 6.71 6.21
N ASN A 40 7.49 5.43 6.48
CA ASN A 40 6.87 4.55 5.51
C ASN A 40 5.38 4.87 5.42
N ILE A 41 4.87 5.02 4.20
CA ILE A 41 3.44 5.17 3.92
C ILE A 41 2.99 3.93 3.15
N GLY A 42 1.99 3.24 3.69
CA GLY A 42 1.50 1.98 3.17
C GLY A 42 0.26 1.51 3.92
N THR A 43 -0.21 0.31 3.59
CA THR A 43 -1.34 -0.33 4.25
C THR A 43 -0.90 -1.32 5.33
N GLY A 44 0.35 -1.79 5.29
CA GLY A 44 0.83 -2.86 6.16
C GLY A 44 0.21 -4.22 5.86
N LYS A 45 -0.50 -4.34 4.72
CA LYS A 45 -1.17 -5.58 4.28
C LYS A 45 -0.64 -5.99 2.92
N ASP A 46 -0.38 -7.28 2.75
CA ASP A 46 0.10 -7.83 1.49
C ASP A 46 -0.87 -8.86 0.89
N ILE A 47 -0.69 -9.09 -0.41
CA ILE A 47 -1.43 -10.05 -1.22
C ILE A 47 -0.46 -10.80 -2.14
N SER A 48 -0.76 -12.05 -2.49
CA SER A 48 -0.02 -12.75 -3.54
C SER A 48 -0.39 -12.19 -4.92
N ILE A 49 0.50 -12.32 -5.91
CA ILE A 49 0.18 -11.89 -7.29
C ILE A 49 -1.00 -12.69 -7.85
N LYS A 50 -1.07 -13.98 -7.50
CA LYS A 50 -2.16 -14.87 -7.89
C LYS A 50 -3.50 -14.36 -7.35
N ASP A 51 -3.58 -14.07 -6.04
CA ASP A 51 -4.84 -13.63 -5.41
C ASP A 51 -5.26 -12.26 -5.92
N LEU A 52 -4.30 -11.35 -6.17
CA LEU A 52 -4.58 -10.07 -6.81
C LEU A 52 -5.20 -10.26 -8.21
N ALA A 53 -4.63 -11.15 -9.02
CA ALA A 53 -5.17 -11.43 -10.35
C ALA A 53 -6.60 -11.98 -10.28
N TYR A 54 -6.88 -12.91 -9.37
CA TYR A 54 -8.22 -13.45 -9.16
C TYR A 54 -9.22 -12.42 -8.62
N LEU A 55 -8.79 -11.54 -7.70
CA LEU A 55 -9.60 -10.42 -7.23
C LEU A 55 -10.00 -9.50 -8.38
N ILE A 56 -9.03 -9.10 -9.21
CA ILE A 56 -9.28 -8.26 -10.40
C ILE A 56 -10.21 -8.97 -11.39
N LYS A 57 -9.98 -10.27 -11.67
CA LYS A 57 -10.85 -11.09 -12.53
C LYS A 57 -12.30 -11.09 -12.04
N SER A 58 -12.51 -11.24 -10.73
CA SER A 58 -13.84 -11.22 -10.12
C SER A 58 -14.52 -9.87 -10.29
N ILE A 59 -13.80 -8.77 -10.07
CA ILE A 59 -14.34 -7.40 -10.16
C ILE A 59 -14.71 -7.03 -11.60
N ILE A 60 -13.87 -7.42 -12.57
CA ILE A 60 -14.08 -7.13 -13.99
C ILE A 60 -15.17 -8.05 -14.60
N GLY A 61 -15.46 -9.19 -13.97
CA GLY A 61 -16.35 -10.21 -14.53
C GLY A 61 -15.70 -10.98 -15.69
N TYR A 62 -14.36 -11.09 -15.71
CA TYR A 62 -13.67 -11.88 -16.73
C TYR A 62 -13.96 -13.37 -16.50
N GLU A 63 -14.45 -14.09 -17.51
CA GLU A 63 -14.83 -15.51 -17.36
C GLU A 63 -13.72 -16.50 -17.72
N GLY A 64 -12.71 -16.11 -18.52
CA GLY A 64 -11.62 -17.00 -18.95
C GLY A 64 -10.65 -17.44 -17.84
N SER A 65 -9.79 -18.42 -18.10
CA SER A 65 -8.85 -18.94 -17.09
C SER A 65 -7.52 -18.18 -17.05
N PHE A 66 -6.86 -18.17 -15.88
CA PHE A 66 -5.46 -17.73 -15.77
C PHE A 66 -4.49 -18.90 -15.90
N PHE A 67 -3.37 -18.63 -16.57
CA PHE A 67 -2.20 -19.50 -16.62
C PHE A 67 -1.00 -18.74 -16.05
N PHE A 68 -0.32 -19.34 -15.07
CA PHE A 68 0.89 -18.80 -14.46
C PHE A 68 2.08 -19.64 -14.90
N ASP A 69 3.01 -19.03 -15.63
CA ASP A 69 4.22 -19.70 -16.14
C ASP A 69 5.32 -19.74 -15.07
N ASN A 70 5.41 -20.86 -14.37
CA ASN A 70 6.42 -21.10 -13.33
C ASN A 70 7.84 -21.31 -13.88
N THR A 71 8.04 -21.32 -15.20
CA THR A 71 9.40 -21.33 -15.78
C THR A 71 10.06 -19.96 -15.70
N LYS A 72 9.28 -18.90 -15.47
CA LYS A 72 9.78 -17.54 -15.28
C LYS A 72 10.17 -17.32 -13.82
N PRO A 73 11.27 -16.59 -13.57
CA PRO A 73 11.70 -16.32 -12.21
C PRO A 73 10.72 -15.40 -11.49
N ASP A 74 10.46 -15.71 -10.22
CA ASP A 74 9.79 -14.79 -9.33
C ASP A 74 10.72 -13.65 -8.90
N GLY A 75 10.12 -12.50 -8.57
CA GLY A 75 10.82 -11.43 -7.87
C GLY A 75 11.04 -11.76 -6.39
N THR A 76 11.36 -10.75 -5.58
CA THR A 76 11.51 -10.94 -4.13
C THR A 76 10.24 -11.53 -3.49
N MET A 77 10.43 -12.46 -2.54
CA MET A 77 9.32 -13.20 -1.92
C MET A 77 8.28 -12.28 -1.27
N LYS A 78 8.72 -11.23 -0.57
CA LYS A 78 7.85 -10.27 0.11
C LYS A 78 8.41 -8.87 -0.03
N LYS A 79 7.54 -7.95 -0.46
CA LYS A 79 7.81 -6.50 -0.49
C LYS A 79 6.60 -5.82 0.16
N LEU A 80 6.73 -5.63 1.47
CA LEU A 80 5.74 -5.08 2.38
C LEU A 80 6.45 -4.11 3.30
N THR A 81 5.86 -2.95 3.51
CA THR A 81 6.43 -1.88 4.31
C THR A 81 5.90 -1.94 5.74
N ASP A 82 6.77 -1.74 6.74
CA ASP A 82 6.33 -1.58 8.12
C ASP A 82 5.84 -0.14 8.34
N VAL A 83 4.55 -0.01 8.66
CA VAL A 83 3.83 1.24 8.84
C VAL A 83 3.54 1.56 10.30
N SER A 84 4.13 0.82 11.25
CA SER A 84 3.91 0.99 12.69
C SER A 84 4.19 2.42 13.16
N LYS A 85 5.25 3.05 12.61
CA LYS A 85 5.60 4.46 12.89
C LYS A 85 4.48 5.42 12.50
N LEU A 86 3.96 5.32 11.27
CA LEU A 86 2.88 6.18 10.79
C LEU A 86 1.57 5.92 11.55
N HIS A 87 1.26 4.66 11.84
CA HIS A 87 0.10 4.29 12.66
C HIS A 87 0.18 4.89 14.07
N SER A 88 1.36 4.88 14.70
CA SER A 88 1.56 5.50 16.02
C SER A 88 1.41 7.02 16.01
N MET A 89 1.63 7.66 14.86
CA MET A 89 1.40 9.09 14.66
C MET A 89 -0.09 9.42 14.48
N GLY A 90 -0.95 8.41 14.30
CA GLY A 90 -2.41 8.57 14.22
C GLY A 90 -2.99 8.53 12.80
N TRP A 91 -2.18 8.25 11.78
CA TRP A 91 -2.66 8.10 10.41
C TRP A 91 -2.78 6.63 10.01
N LYS A 92 -3.87 6.30 9.30
CA LYS A 92 -4.09 4.97 8.69
C LYS A 92 -4.81 5.13 7.36
N HIS A 93 -4.46 4.27 6.39
CA HIS A 93 -5.16 4.17 5.12
C HIS A 93 -6.66 3.91 5.34
N SER A 94 -7.49 4.49 4.47
CA SER A 94 -8.95 4.37 4.54
C SER A 94 -9.50 3.41 3.48
N VAL A 95 -8.87 3.36 2.30
CA VAL A 95 -9.34 2.58 1.16
C VAL A 95 -8.68 1.21 1.19
N ASN A 96 -9.50 0.16 1.25
CA ASN A 96 -9.01 -1.20 1.11
C ASN A 96 -8.77 -1.56 -0.37
N LEU A 97 -8.04 -2.65 -0.62
CA LEU A 97 -7.63 -3.04 -1.98
C LEU A 97 -8.82 -3.29 -2.92
N GLU A 98 -9.84 -4.02 -2.48
CA GLU A 98 -11.02 -4.34 -3.29
C GLU A 98 -11.80 -3.08 -3.65
N GLU A 99 -12.02 -2.20 -2.68
CA GLU A 99 -12.67 -0.89 -2.90
C GLU A 99 -11.86 -0.04 -3.90
N GLY A 100 -10.54 0.02 -3.74
CA GLY A 100 -9.65 0.75 -4.64
C GLY A 100 -9.69 0.23 -6.07
N ILE A 101 -9.70 -1.10 -6.27
CA ILE A 101 -9.82 -1.71 -7.61
C ILE A 101 -11.19 -1.39 -8.23
N ASN A 102 -12.28 -1.48 -7.46
CA ASN A 102 -13.62 -1.13 -7.95
C ASN A 102 -13.71 0.34 -8.38
N LYS A 103 -13.18 1.27 -7.56
CA LYS A 103 -13.13 2.70 -7.90
C LYS A 103 -12.33 2.93 -9.18
N LEU A 104 -11.14 2.32 -9.29
CA LEU A 104 -10.28 2.44 -10.46
C LEU A 104 -10.95 1.89 -11.72
N TYR A 105 -11.59 0.73 -11.64
CA TYR A 105 -12.26 0.11 -12.77
C TYR A 105 -13.45 0.95 -13.25
N ASN A 106 -14.28 1.44 -12.32
CA ASN A 106 -15.38 2.35 -12.65
C ASN A 106 -14.91 3.68 -13.27
N TRP A 107 -13.78 4.22 -12.82
CA TRP A 107 -13.17 5.38 -13.44
C TRP A 107 -12.69 5.08 -14.86
N TYR A 108 -12.06 3.92 -15.08
CA TYR A 108 -11.56 3.50 -16.38
C TYR A 108 -12.70 3.34 -17.41
N LEU A 109 -13.84 2.77 -17.04
CA LEU A 109 -14.99 2.59 -17.94
C LEU A 109 -15.73 3.90 -18.31
N LYS A 110 -15.58 4.95 -17.51
CA LYS A 110 -16.21 6.27 -17.76
C LYS A 110 -15.42 7.14 -18.74
N LYS A 111 -14.26 6.68 -19.18
CA LYS A 111 -13.43 7.32 -20.20
C LYS A 111 -13.59 6.63 -21.55
#